data_AF-A0A9X0A8M2-F1
#
_entry.id   AF-A0A9X0A8M2-F1
#
_cell.length_a   1.000
_cell.length_b   1.000
_cell.length_c   1.000
_cell.angle_alpha   90.00
_cell.angle_beta   90.00
_cell.angle_gamma   90.00
#
_symmetry.space_group_name_H-M   'P 1'
#
loop_
_entity.id
_entity.type
_entity.pdbx_description
1 polymer ?
#
loop_
_entity_poly.entity_id
_entity_poly.type
_entity_poly.pdbx_seq_one_letter_code
_entity_poly.pdbx_strand_id
1 'polypeptide(L)'
;MPGGVRDLPVLWEVWQRKLLLLEPAFVRRSDEPNVLQQWLGQNEDPLSEANIVTGIDPAVLVSMRKEEAKLPKMRSVSASIPRWYHDARVSVMMPAQLRQKFQVLFRNSDKEMNAAECLKAVTFVADVIRSTVAGMLFIDLSAVKRSATVAELGIDSLLAAEFRNWLHSAFGKNISMLDLMDVRTNINALAEKIVNEASMS
;
A
#
# COMPACT_ATOMS: atom_id res chain seq x y z
N MET A 1 57.31 11.61 -0.41
CA MET A 1 56.94 10.77 0.77
C MET A 1 57.69 11.33 1.97
N PRO A 2 57.11 11.51 3.17
CA PRO A 2 55.74 11.20 3.66
C PRO A 2 54.92 12.50 3.85
N GLY A 3 53.65 12.59 4.28
CA GLY A 3 52.64 11.69 4.85
C GLY A 3 51.62 12.54 5.67
N GLY A 4 50.35 12.11 5.76
CA GLY A 4 49.30 12.66 6.67
C GLY A 4 48.26 13.54 5.95
N VAL A 5 47.08 13.10 5.50
CA VAL A 5 46.00 12.29 6.08
C VAL A 5 45.21 12.99 7.21
N ARG A 6 44.06 13.55 6.81
CA ARG A 6 42.75 13.67 7.50
C ARG A 6 42.60 14.65 8.66
N ASP A 7 41.80 15.71 8.42
CA ASP A 7 40.91 16.34 9.41
C ASP A 7 39.55 16.67 8.77
N LEU A 8 38.68 15.67 8.67
CA LEU A 8 37.26 15.79 8.33
C LEU A 8 36.27 15.19 9.38
N PRO A 9 36.55 15.08 10.70
CA PRO A 9 35.54 14.63 11.65
C PRO A 9 34.63 15.75 12.20
N VAL A 10 35.07 17.01 12.19
CA VAL A 10 34.39 18.09 12.95
C VAL A 10 33.05 18.52 12.33
N LEU A 11 32.96 18.51 11.00
CA LEU A 11 31.73 18.91 10.30
C LEU A 11 30.59 17.90 10.47
N TRP A 12 30.92 16.60 10.53
CA TRP A 12 29.94 15.54 10.71
C TRP A 12 29.33 15.58 12.11
N GLU A 13 30.12 15.82 13.15
CA GLU A 13 29.59 15.94 14.52
C GLU A 13 28.72 17.20 14.70
N VAL A 14 29.10 18.32 14.08
CA VAL A 14 28.29 19.55 14.11
C VAL A 14 26.97 19.35 13.39
N TRP A 15 26.98 18.63 12.27
CA TRP A 15 25.75 18.28 11.54
C TRP A 15 24.87 17.30 12.32
N GLN A 16 25.44 16.28 12.95
CA GLN A 16 24.69 15.36 13.83
C GLN A 16 24.07 16.10 15.01
N ARG A 17 24.78 17.05 15.64
CA ARG A 17 24.23 17.89 16.71
C ARG A 17 23.08 18.78 16.24
N LYS A 18 23.14 19.33 15.02
CA LYS A 18 22.03 20.10 14.43
C LYS A 18 20.83 19.23 14.09
N LEU A 19 21.06 18.00 13.63
CA LEU A 19 19.99 17.02 13.38
C LEU A 19 19.30 16.58 14.67
N LEU A 20 20.05 16.41 15.76
CA LEU A 20 19.50 16.10 17.09
C LEU A 20 18.69 17.25 17.69
N LEU A 21 19.01 18.51 17.35
CA LEU A 21 18.21 19.67 17.72
C LEU A 21 16.88 19.77 16.95
N LEU A 22 16.80 19.10 15.79
CA LEU A 22 15.59 18.99 14.97
C LEU A 22 14.83 17.68 15.22
N GLU A 23 15.31 16.85 16.15
CA GLU A 23 14.52 15.72 16.62
C GLU A 23 13.27 16.31 17.27
N PRO A 24 12.05 16.01 16.76
CA PRO A 24 10.85 16.46 17.45
C PRO A 24 10.95 15.91 18.87
N ALA A 25 10.65 16.76 19.87
CA ALA A 25 10.69 16.39 21.29
C ALA A 25 9.94 15.07 21.61
N PHE A 26 9.17 14.55 20.65
CA PHE A 26 8.28 13.39 20.73
C PHE A 26 9.00 12.06 20.93
N VAL A 27 10.31 11.98 20.68
CA VAL A 27 11.03 10.70 20.70
C VAL A 27 11.82 10.45 22.00
N ARG A 28 11.95 11.43 22.91
CA ARG A 28 12.52 11.16 24.24
C ARG A 28 11.45 10.70 25.22
N ARG A 29 11.28 9.38 25.32
CA ARG A 29 10.61 8.75 26.47
C ARG A 29 11.65 8.59 27.58
N SER A 30 11.57 9.45 28.60
CA SER A 30 12.31 9.24 29.84
C SER A 30 11.62 8.10 30.60
N ASP A 31 12.32 7.00 30.82
CA ASP A 31 11.84 5.85 31.61
C ASP A 31 11.78 6.19 33.11
N GLU A 32 10.97 7.17 33.51
CA GLU A 32 10.71 7.48 34.92
C GLU A 32 9.20 7.34 35.22
N PRO A 33 8.79 6.46 36.15
CA PRO A 33 7.41 5.99 36.22
C PRO A 33 6.45 6.92 36.96
N ASN A 34 6.79 8.20 37.21
CA ASN A 34 5.91 9.01 38.05
C ASN A 34 6.07 10.54 37.91
N VAL A 35 5.66 11.12 36.77
CA VAL A 35 5.21 12.51 36.73
C VAL A 35 4.12 12.61 35.65
N LEU A 36 2.98 13.22 35.97
CA LEU A 36 2.05 13.81 35.01
C LEU A 36 2.83 14.86 34.18
N GLN A 37 3.52 14.42 33.13
CA GLN A 37 4.42 15.28 32.37
C GLN A 37 3.62 16.23 31.50
N GLN A 38 3.39 17.42 32.04
CA GLN A 38 3.12 18.65 31.30
C GLN A 38 4.19 18.77 30.20
N TRP A 39 3.78 18.57 28.96
CA TRP A 39 4.71 18.41 27.84
C TRP A 39 5.02 19.79 27.24
N LEU A 40 6.27 20.02 26.80
CA LEU A 40 6.85 21.35 26.56
C LEU A 40 6.01 22.32 25.68
N GLY A 41 5.18 21.81 24.77
CA GLY A 41 4.32 22.63 23.89
C GLY A 41 2.97 23.06 24.48
N GLN A 42 2.60 22.58 25.67
CA GLN A 42 1.25 22.79 26.24
C GLN A 42 0.92 24.27 26.53
N ASN A 43 1.93 25.07 26.89
CA ASN A 43 1.73 26.50 27.14
C ASN A 43 1.64 27.32 25.85
N GLU A 44 2.12 26.79 24.73
CA GLU A 44 2.13 27.48 23.43
C GLU A 44 0.89 27.16 22.60
N ASP A 45 0.35 25.95 22.74
CA ASP A 45 -0.91 25.53 22.13
C ASP A 45 -1.77 24.71 23.11
N PRO A 46 -2.77 25.33 23.76
CA PRO A 46 -3.69 24.65 24.67
C PRO A 46 -4.52 23.54 24.01
N LEU A 47 -4.65 23.55 22.69
CA LEU A 47 -5.37 22.52 21.93
C LEU A 47 -4.50 21.30 21.59
N SER A 48 -3.19 21.36 21.88
CA SER A 48 -2.28 20.21 21.69
C SER A 48 -2.58 19.03 22.62
N GLU A 49 -3.31 19.23 23.73
CA GLU A 49 -3.85 18.13 24.55
C GLU A 49 -4.90 17.28 23.81
N ALA A 50 -5.60 17.87 22.83
CA ALA A 50 -6.64 17.17 22.07
C ALA A 50 -6.09 16.36 20.89
N ASN A 51 -4.76 16.33 20.72
CA ASN A 51 -4.17 15.51 19.66
C ASN A 51 -4.33 14.04 20.07
N ILE A 52 -5.36 13.38 19.55
CA ILE A 52 -5.52 11.93 19.63
C ILE A 52 -4.40 11.34 18.77
N VAL A 53 -3.20 11.25 19.34
CA VAL A 53 -2.14 10.39 18.84
C VAL A 53 -2.58 8.99 19.21
N THR A 54 -3.45 8.37 18.39
CA THR A 54 -3.53 6.91 18.34
C THR A 54 -2.24 6.40 17.69
N GLY A 55 -1.12 6.62 18.36
CA GLY A 55 0.15 5.97 18.09
C GLY A 55 0.04 4.54 18.58
N ILE A 56 -0.82 3.75 17.96
CA ILE A 56 -0.75 2.30 18.13
C ILE A 56 0.46 1.87 17.33
N ASP A 57 1.43 1.29 18.02
CA ASP A 57 2.61 0.69 17.40
C ASP A 57 2.17 -0.27 16.26
N PRO A 58 2.74 -0.14 15.04
CA PRO A 58 2.39 -1.02 13.93
C PRO A 58 2.55 -2.52 14.28
N ALA A 59 3.50 -2.90 15.14
CA ALA A 59 3.66 -4.29 15.59
C ALA A 59 2.48 -4.75 16.46
N VAL A 60 1.94 -3.85 17.29
CA VAL A 60 0.76 -4.09 18.12
C VAL A 60 -0.49 -4.20 17.24
N LEU A 61 -0.65 -3.35 16.22
CA LEU A 61 -1.76 -3.45 15.25
C LEU A 61 -1.75 -4.78 14.48
N VAL A 62 -0.57 -5.27 14.10
CA VAL A 62 -0.44 -6.57 13.43
C VAL A 62 -0.86 -7.71 14.36
N SER A 63 -0.53 -7.62 15.65
CA SER A 63 -0.94 -8.60 16.67
C SER A 63 -2.45 -8.58 16.88
N MET A 64 -3.04 -7.39 17.05
CA MET A 64 -4.49 -7.20 17.17
C MET A 64 -5.25 -7.75 15.97
N ARG A 65 -4.79 -7.49 14.73
CA ARG A 65 -5.42 -8.04 13.52
C ARG A 65 -5.39 -9.57 13.49
N LYS A 66 -4.29 -10.18 13.94
CA LYS A 66 -4.18 -11.65 14.02
C LYS A 66 -5.12 -12.23 15.08
N GLU A 67 -5.42 -11.48 16.14
CA GLU A 67 -6.37 -11.86 17.18
C GLU A 67 -7.83 -11.69 16.72
N GLU A 68 -8.15 -10.58 16.04
CA GLU A 68 -9.47 -10.36 15.43
C GLU A 68 -9.83 -11.46 14.42
N ALA A 69 -8.85 -11.93 13.62
CA ALA A 69 -9.06 -13.01 12.67
C ALA A 69 -9.41 -14.36 13.32
N LYS A 70 -9.18 -14.53 14.63
CA LYS A 70 -9.50 -15.73 15.41
C LYS A 70 -10.87 -15.68 16.08
N LEU A 71 -11.51 -14.50 16.15
CA LEU A 71 -12.82 -14.34 16.78
C LEU A 71 -13.95 -14.79 15.83
N PRO A 72 -15.04 -15.38 16.36
CA PRO A 72 -16.21 -15.71 15.55
C PRO A 72 -16.80 -14.43 14.92
N LYS A 73 -17.16 -14.50 13.63
CA LYS A 73 -17.57 -13.44 12.69
C LYS A 73 -18.63 -12.41 13.15
N MET A 74 -19.20 -12.52 14.35
CA MET A 74 -20.32 -11.70 14.83
C MET A 74 -19.96 -10.37 15.50
N ARG A 75 -18.67 -10.05 15.70
CA ARG A 75 -18.24 -8.73 16.23
C ARG A 75 -17.20 -8.01 15.38
N SER A 76 -17.21 -8.25 14.06
CA SER A 76 -16.67 -7.24 13.16
C SER A 76 -17.62 -6.05 13.25
N VAL A 77 -17.31 -5.07 14.10
CA VAL A 77 -17.79 -3.70 13.90
C VAL A 77 -17.50 -3.45 12.43
N SER A 78 -18.57 -3.34 11.64
CA SER A 78 -18.51 -3.21 10.18
C SER A 78 -17.26 -2.41 9.84
N ALA A 79 -16.33 -3.02 9.12
CA ALA A 79 -15.12 -2.40 8.63
C ALA A 79 -15.52 -1.31 7.64
N SER A 80 -16.13 -0.24 8.15
CA SER A 80 -16.50 0.94 7.40
C SER A 80 -15.18 1.46 6.88
N ILE A 81 -15.02 1.33 5.57
CA ILE A 81 -13.87 1.84 4.83
C ILE A 81 -13.61 3.25 5.39
N PRO A 82 -12.44 3.50 6.00
CA PRO A 82 -12.19 4.77 6.67
C PRO A 82 -12.44 5.93 5.72
N ARG A 83 -13.01 7.05 6.19
CA ARG A 83 -13.38 8.18 5.32
C ARG A 83 -12.21 8.71 4.47
N TRP A 84 -10.99 8.62 4.98
CA TRP A 84 -9.77 9.00 4.26
C TRP A 84 -9.44 8.09 3.07
N TYR A 85 -10.02 6.89 2.99
CA TYR A 85 -9.87 5.98 1.85
C TYR A 85 -10.48 6.56 0.56
N HIS A 86 -11.47 7.45 0.68
CA HIS A 86 -12.04 8.19 -0.44
C HIS A 86 -11.31 9.52 -0.73
N ASP A 87 -10.29 9.88 0.05
CA ASP A 87 -9.47 11.08 -0.21
C ASP A 87 -8.59 10.84 -1.44
N ALA A 88 -8.60 11.79 -2.38
CA ALA A 88 -7.84 11.69 -3.63
C ALA A 88 -6.33 11.48 -3.39
N ARG A 89 -5.78 12.04 -2.31
CA ARG A 89 -4.36 11.88 -1.96
C ARG A 89 -4.05 10.44 -1.53
N VAL A 90 -4.99 9.80 -0.84
CA VAL A 90 -4.86 8.41 -0.39
C VAL A 90 -5.09 7.46 -1.56
N SER A 91 -5.99 7.79 -2.48
CA SER A 91 -6.25 6.99 -3.69
C SER A 91 -4.98 6.72 -4.50
N VAL A 92 -4.07 7.70 -4.59
CA VAL A 92 -2.74 7.55 -5.24
C VAL A 92 -1.83 6.54 -4.53
N MET A 93 -1.99 6.34 -3.22
CA MET A 93 -1.19 5.39 -2.44
C MET A 93 -1.66 3.94 -2.59
N MET A 94 -2.92 3.72 -2.97
CA MET A 94 -3.51 2.38 -3.05
C MET A 94 -2.83 1.47 -4.08
N PRO A 95 -2.56 1.93 -5.33
CA PRO A 95 -1.76 1.18 -6.28
C PRO A 95 -0.35 0.86 -5.76
N ALA A 96 0.30 1.80 -5.06
CA ALA A 96 1.64 1.58 -4.51
C ALA A 96 1.66 0.50 -3.43
N GLN A 97 0.68 0.50 -2.52
CA GLN A 97 0.52 -0.54 -1.50
C GLN A 97 0.25 -1.91 -2.13
N LEU A 98 -0.60 -1.95 -3.16
CA LEU A 98 -0.88 -3.15 -3.93
C LEU A 98 0.37 -3.66 -4.64
N ARG A 99 1.17 -2.77 -5.23
CA ARG A 99 2.45 -3.09 -5.87
C ARG A 99 3.43 -3.73 -4.90
N GLN A 100 3.54 -3.18 -3.69
CA GLN A 100 4.38 -3.76 -2.65
C GLN A 100 3.90 -5.18 -2.28
N LYS A 101 2.59 -5.37 -2.05
CA LYS A 101 2.02 -6.69 -1.76
C LYS A 101 2.29 -7.68 -2.90
N PHE A 102 2.07 -7.25 -4.13
CA PHE A 102 2.32 -8.04 -5.33
C PHE A 102 3.79 -8.44 -5.40
N GLN A 103 4.73 -7.51 -5.28
CA GLN A 103 6.17 -7.80 -5.28
C GLN A 103 6.59 -8.78 -4.19
N VAL A 104 6.03 -8.68 -2.98
CA VAL A 104 6.34 -9.62 -1.88
C VAL A 104 5.89 -11.05 -2.22
N LEU A 105 4.79 -11.22 -2.96
CA LEU A 105 4.34 -12.55 -3.40
C LEU A 105 5.34 -13.22 -4.35
N PHE A 106 6.04 -12.46 -5.19
CA PHE A 106 7.02 -13.00 -6.14
C PHE A 106 8.46 -13.00 -5.60
N ARG A 107 8.83 -12.05 -4.73
CA ARG A 107 10.19 -11.94 -4.17
C ARG A 107 10.56 -13.10 -3.24
N ASN A 108 9.58 -13.76 -2.62
CA ASN A 108 9.83 -14.90 -1.74
C ASN A 108 9.89 -16.23 -2.52
N SER A 109 9.73 -16.18 -3.84
CA SER A 109 9.68 -17.34 -4.73
C SER A 109 11.02 -17.50 -5.46
N ASP A 110 12.12 -17.73 -4.72
CA ASP A 110 13.42 -18.13 -5.30
C ASP A 110 13.34 -19.54 -5.95
N LYS A 111 12.20 -20.22 -5.81
CA LYS A 111 11.82 -21.44 -6.53
C LYS A 111 10.69 -21.10 -7.50
N GLU A 112 10.68 -21.74 -8.67
CA GLU A 112 9.53 -21.73 -9.59
C GLU A 112 8.23 -21.89 -8.80
N MET A 113 7.32 -20.91 -8.93
CA MET A 113 6.02 -20.96 -8.27
C MET A 113 5.32 -22.25 -8.69
N ASN A 114 4.79 -22.99 -7.72
CA ASN A 114 3.98 -24.14 -8.06
C ASN A 114 2.66 -23.67 -8.72
N ALA A 115 2.06 -24.54 -9.54
CA ALA A 115 0.83 -24.19 -10.27
C ALA A 115 -0.32 -23.70 -9.36
N ALA A 116 -0.38 -24.19 -8.12
CA ALA A 116 -1.39 -23.79 -7.14
C ALA A 116 -1.16 -22.37 -6.60
N GLU A 117 0.09 -21.95 -6.40
CA GLU A 117 0.46 -20.58 -6.04
C GLU A 117 0.18 -19.60 -7.17
N CYS A 118 0.49 -19.98 -8.41
CA CYS A 118 0.16 -19.18 -9.60
C CYS A 118 -1.35 -18.95 -9.68
N LEU A 119 -2.16 -19.99 -9.50
CA LEU A 119 -3.62 -19.87 -9.52
C LEU A 119 -4.14 -18.94 -8.41
N LYS A 120 -3.55 -18.99 -7.21
CA LYS A 120 -3.87 -18.07 -6.10
C LYS A 120 -3.49 -16.63 -6.43
N ALA A 121 -2.33 -16.40 -7.05
CA ALA A 121 -1.92 -15.07 -7.49
C ALA A 121 -2.85 -14.53 -8.58
N VAL A 122 -3.22 -15.35 -9.57
CA VAL A 122 -4.14 -14.97 -10.65
C VAL A 122 -5.51 -14.60 -10.09
N THR A 123 -6.07 -15.42 -9.20
CA THR A 123 -7.37 -15.13 -8.56
C THR A 123 -7.33 -13.85 -7.73
N PHE A 124 -6.25 -13.62 -6.98
CA PHE A 124 -6.03 -12.36 -6.26
C PHE A 124 -6.00 -11.16 -7.21
N VAL A 125 -5.17 -11.21 -8.27
CA VAL A 125 -5.04 -10.11 -9.25
C VAL A 125 -6.39 -9.85 -9.94
N ALA A 126 -7.09 -10.90 -10.36
CA ALA A 126 -8.41 -10.79 -10.99
C ALA A 126 -9.43 -10.11 -10.07
N ASP A 127 -9.46 -10.44 -8.78
CA ASP A 127 -10.40 -9.85 -7.82
C ASP A 127 -10.12 -8.37 -7.56
N VAL A 128 -8.83 -7.99 -7.50
CA VAL A 128 -8.42 -6.59 -7.39
C VAL A 128 -8.80 -5.82 -8.66
N ILE A 129 -8.55 -6.39 -9.85
CA ILE A 129 -8.96 -5.78 -11.13
C ILE A 129 -10.48 -5.56 -11.14
N ARG A 130 -11.27 -6.57 -10.76
CA ARG A 130 -12.73 -6.44 -10.69
C ARG A 130 -13.17 -5.32 -9.76
N SER A 131 -12.61 -5.26 -8.55
CA SER A 131 -12.93 -4.21 -7.59
C SER A 131 -12.61 -2.82 -8.13
N THR A 132 -11.51 -2.69 -8.88
CA THR A 132 -11.09 -1.42 -9.46
C THR A 132 -12.02 -1.01 -10.61
N VAL A 133 -12.33 -1.95 -11.51
CA VAL A 133 -13.27 -1.71 -12.62
C VAL A 133 -14.66 -1.35 -12.09
N ALA A 134 -15.15 -2.05 -11.07
CA ALA A 134 -16.42 -1.73 -10.41
C ALA A 134 -16.42 -0.29 -9.86
N GLY A 135 -15.34 0.11 -9.20
CA GLY A 135 -15.17 1.48 -8.70
C GLY A 135 -15.10 2.54 -9.80
N MET A 136 -14.38 2.26 -10.89
CA MET A 136 -14.27 3.15 -12.05
C MET A 136 -15.60 3.35 -12.78
N LEU A 137 -16.43 2.31 -12.85
CA LEU A 137 -17.74 2.34 -13.50
C LEU A 137 -18.89 2.70 -12.54
N PHE A 138 -18.60 2.88 -11.25
CA PHE A 138 -19.62 3.10 -10.20
C PHE A 138 -20.72 2.04 -10.17
N ILE A 139 -20.35 0.77 -10.43
CA ILE A 139 -21.25 -0.38 -10.40
C ILE A 139 -20.89 -1.33 -9.26
N ASP A 140 -21.81 -2.22 -8.91
CA ASP A 140 -21.56 -3.25 -7.91
C ASP A 140 -20.55 -4.30 -8.39
N LEU A 141 -19.72 -4.81 -7.48
CA LEU A 141 -18.70 -5.83 -7.78
C LEU A 141 -19.31 -7.13 -8.35
N SER A 142 -20.56 -7.44 -7.99
CA SER A 142 -21.30 -8.59 -8.53
C SER A 142 -21.62 -8.45 -10.03
N ALA A 143 -21.72 -7.23 -10.55
CA ALA A 143 -21.97 -6.95 -11.97
C ALA A 143 -20.73 -7.20 -12.83
N VAL A 144 -19.53 -7.11 -12.27
CA VAL A 144 -18.26 -7.32 -12.99
C VAL A 144 -17.92 -8.81 -13.04
N LYS A 145 -18.09 -9.48 -14.18
CA LYS A 145 -17.74 -10.90 -14.35
C LYS A 145 -16.26 -11.06 -14.74
N ARG A 146 -15.59 -12.09 -14.21
CA ARG A 146 -14.18 -12.41 -14.56
C ARG A 146 -13.99 -12.77 -16.05
N SER A 147 -15.03 -13.31 -16.68
CA SER A 147 -15.04 -13.69 -18.08
C SER A 147 -15.39 -12.54 -19.03
N ALA A 148 -15.80 -11.38 -18.51
CA ALA A 148 -16.15 -10.24 -19.34
C ALA A 148 -14.90 -9.50 -19.80
N THR A 149 -14.95 -8.99 -21.02
CA THR A 149 -13.91 -8.11 -21.55
C THR A 149 -14.06 -6.69 -21.01
N VAL A 150 -12.96 -5.93 -21.09
CA VAL A 150 -12.94 -4.50 -20.73
C VAL A 150 -13.99 -3.72 -21.53
N ALA A 151 -14.11 -4.01 -22.83
CA ALA A 151 -15.09 -3.40 -23.72
C ALA A 151 -16.54 -3.80 -23.40
N GLU A 152 -16.82 -5.08 -23.07
CA GLU A 152 -18.15 -5.56 -22.70
C GLU A 152 -18.68 -4.92 -21.40
N LEU A 153 -17.76 -4.52 -20.51
CA LEU A 153 -18.11 -3.81 -19.27
C LEU A 153 -18.40 -2.32 -19.49
N GLY A 154 -18.26 -1.83 -20.73
CA GLY A 154 -18.50 -0.42 -21.07
C GLY A 154 -17.33 0.50 -20.78
N ILE A 155 -16.12 -0.02 -20.62
CA ILE A 155 -14.91 0.80 -20.50
C ILE A 155 -14.60 1.39 -21.88
N ASP A 156 -14.71 2.72 -21.98
CA ASP A 156 -14.38 3.48 -23.18
C ASP A 156 -12.86 3.77 -23.29
N SER A 157 -12.44 4.52 -24.31
CA SER A 157 -11.03 4.82 -24.54
C SER A 157 -10.39 5.70 -23.45
N LEU A 158 -11.16 6.59 -22.81
CA LEU A 158 -10.65 7.44 -21.74
C LEU A 158 -10.50 6.62 -20.45
N LEU A 159 -11.53 5.85 -20.11
CA LEU A 159 -11.51 5.00 -18.93
C LEU A 159 -10.50 3.85 -19.08
N ALA A 160 -10.29 3.35 -20.29
CA ALA A 160 -9.24 2.36 -20.56
C ALA A 160 -7.83 2.95 -20.40
N ALA A 161 -7.61 4.23 -20.76
CA ALA A 161 -6.33 4.89 -20.53
C ALA A 161 -6.05 5.07 -19.02
N GLU A 162 -7.05 5.50 -18.26
CA GLU A 162 -7.02 5.57 -16.78
C GLU A 162 -6.72 4.19 -16.17
N PHE A 163 -7.46 3.17 -16.62
CA PHE A 163 -7.30 1.80 -16.15
C PHE A 163 -5.91 1.23 -16.45
N ARG A 164 -5.36 1.48 -17.65
CA ARG A 164 -4.00 1.09 -18.02
C ARG A 164 -2.95 1.74 -17.11
N ASN A 165 -3.09 3.05 -16.83
CA ASN A 165 -2.17 3.77 -15.95
C ASN A 165 -2.25 3.24 -14.51
N TRP A 166 -3.45 2.90 -14.06
CA TRP A 166 -3.66 2.26 -12.78
C TRP A 166 -3.01 0.87 -12.72
N LEU A 167 -3.17 0.02 -13.74
CA LEU A 167 -2.54 -1.32 -13.83
C LEU A 167 -1.01 -1.22 -13.76
N HIS A 168 -0.44 -0.26 -14.49
CA HIS A 168 1.00 0.00 -14.45
C HIS A 168 1.46 0.43 -13.05
N SER A 169 0.71 1.30 -12.39
CA SER A 169 1.03 1.75 -11.02
C SER A 169 0.87 0.62 -9.98
N ALA A 170 -0.13 -0.23 -10.15
CA ALA A 170 -0.50 -1.32 -9.25
C ALA A 170 0.41 -2.55 -9.36
N PHE A 171 0.84 -2.91 -10.56
CA PHE A 171 1.57 -4.16 -10.81
C PHE A 171 2.95 -3.94 -11.46
N GLY A 172 3.25 -2.73 -11.92
CA GLY A 172 4.50 -2.42 -12.62
C GLY A 172 4.60 -3.05 -14.01
N LYS A 173 3.48 -3.48 -14.60
CA LYS A 173 3.42 -4.13 -15.92
C LYS A 173 2.82 -3.19 -16.95
N ASN A 174 3.43 -3.13 -18.13
CA ASN A 174 3.02 -2.22 -19.19
C ASN A 174 2.14 -2.98 -20.19
N ILE A 175 0.83 -2.78 -20.09
CA ILE A 175 -0.15 -3.43 -20.96
C ILE A 175 -0.46 -2.47 -22.10
N SER A 176 -0.29 -2.90 -23.35
CA SER A 176 -0.58 -2.06 -24.50
C SER A 176 -2.08 -1.74 -24.60
N MET A 177 -2.44 -0.60 -25.21
CA MET A 177 -3.85 -0.25 -25.41
C MET A 177 -4.58 -1.26 -26.31
N LEU A 178 -3.86 -1.80 -27.31
CA LEU A 178 -4.39 -2.81 -28.22
C LEU A 178 -4.72 -4.09 -27.45
N ASP A 179 -3.79 -4.58 -26.61
CA ASP A 179 -4.04 -5.77 -25.79
C ASP A 179 -5.18 -5.56 -24.80
N LEU A 180 -5.25 -4.37 -24.17
CA LEU A 180 -6.26 -4.06 -23.17
C LEU A 180 -7.68 -4.02 -23.76
N MET A 181 -7.82 -3.51 -24.98
CA MET A 181 -9.10 -3.36 -25.67
C MET A 181 -9.44 -4.52 -26.60
N ASP A 182 -8.60 -5.55 -26.66
CA ASP A 182 -8.86 -6.73 -27.47
C ASP A 182 -10.10 -7.48 -26.96
N VAL A 183 -10.95 -7.91 -27.89
CA VAL A 183 -12.19 -8.67 -27.61
C VAL A 183 -11.94 -10.03 -26.97
N ARG A 184 -10.71 -10.51 -26.91
CA ARG A 184 -10.30 -11.75 -26.25
C ARG A 184 -9.77 -11.50 -24.84
N THR A 185 -9.42 -10.26 -24.51
CA THR A 185 -8.83 -9.90 -23.22
C THR A 185 -9.93 -9.67 -22.19
N ASN A 186 -10.31 -10.77 -21.53
CA ASN A 186 -11.12 -10.71 -20.31
C ASN A 186 -10.28 -10.51 -19.05
N ILE A 187 -10.93 -10.24 -17.92
CA ILE A 187 -10.25 -9.96 -16.64
C ILE A 187 -9.34 -11.13 -16.20
N ASN A 188 -9.74 -12.39 -16.40
CA ASN A 188 -8.89 -13.53 -16.07
C ASN A 188 -7.64 -13.57 -16.96
N ALA A 189 -7.80 -13.42 -18.28
CA ALA A 189 -6.67 -13.40 -19.22
C ALA A 189 -5.69 -12.27 -18.90
N LEU A 190 -6.21 -11.11 -18.50
CA LEU A 190 -5.38 -9.98 -18.05
C LEU A 190 -4.60 -10.31 -16.78
N ALA A 191 -5.24 -10.93 -15.80
CA ALA A 191 -4.60 -11.36 -14.55
C ALA A 191 -3.53 -12.42 -14.79
N GLU A 192 -3.81 -13.41 -15.65
CA GLU A 192 -2.84 -14.43 -16.07
C GLU A 192 -1.62 -13.80 -16.73
N LYS A 193 -1.82 -12.86 -17.67
CA LYS A 193 -0.72 -12.13 -18.32
C LYS A 193 0.17 -11.41 -17.30
N ILE A 194 -0.42 -10.67 -16.36
CA ILE A 194 0.32 -9.94 -15.31
C ILE A 194 1.13 -10.89 -14.43
N VAL A 195 0.55 -12.02 -14.01
CA VAL A 195 1.22 -13.01 -13.16
C VAL A 195 2.34 -13.73 -13.91
N ASN A 196 2.09 -14.14 -15.17
CA ASN A 196 3.10 -14.81 -16.00
C ASN A 196 4.31 -13.90 -16.25
N GLU A 197 4.07 -12.64 -16.62
CA GLU A 197 5.14 -11.65 -16.78
C GLU A 197 5.89 -11.36 -15.46
N ALA A 198 5.27 -11.57 -14.30
CA ALA A 198 5.90 -11.41 -13.00
C ALA A 198 6.71 -12.64 -12.58
N SER A 199 6.30 -13.85 -12.98
CA SER A 199 7.08 -15.08 -12.74
C SER A 199 8.33 -15.21 -13.61
N MET A 200 8.37 -14.52 -14.75
CA MET A 200 9.50 -14.58 -15.70
C MET A 200 10.55 -13.48 -15.49
N SER A 201 10.31 -12.54 -14.56
CA SER A 201 11.13 -11.35 -14.32
C SER A 201 11.89 -11.44 -13.00
#